data_AF-A0A7K4B3E6-F1
#
_entry.id   AF-A0A7K4B3E6-F1
#
_cell.length_a   1.000
_cell.length_b   1.000
_cell.length_c   1.000
_cell.angle_alpha   90.00
_cell.angle_beta   90.00
_cell.angle_gamma   90.00
#
_symmetry.space_group_name_H-M   'P 1'
#
loop_
_entity.id
_entity.type
_entity.pdbx_description
1 polymer ?
#
loop_
_entity_poly.entity_id
_entity_poly.type
_entity_poly.pdbx_seq_one_letter_code
_entity_poly.pdbx_strand_id
1 'polypeptide(L)'
;MTRPEQEEYKPFDSLTDDELKNAMQKHIKMGYMLKFPGNSKEADQVAQDIVNRLTIEQMKEINPSTFFFHKPGSEKPKNPYELAMEVLGE
;
A
#
# COMPACT_ATOMS: atom_id res chain seq x y z
N MET A 1 30.20 2.48 -9.37
CA MET A 1 28.75 2.22 -9.29
C MET A 1 28.33 2.56 -7.87
N THR A 2 27.65 3.69 -7.68
CA THR A 2 27.06 4.10 -6.41
C THR A 2 25.97 3.08 -6.03
N ARG A 3 26.07 2.47 -4.85
CA ARG A 3 24.98 1.63 -4.32
C ARG A 3 23.72 2.49 -4.27
N PRO A 4 22.56 2.00 -4.74
CA PRO A 4 21.30 2.71 -4.50
C PRO A 4 21.19 2.90 -2.99
N GLU A 5 20.95 4.13 -2.55
CA GLU A 5 20.70 4.46 -1.16
C GLU A 5 19.60 3.50 -0.68
N GLN A 6 19.96 2.61 0.24
CA GLN A 6 18.96 1.78 0.90
C GLN A 6 18.13 2.76 1.71
N GLU A 7 16.91 3.06 1.26
CA GLU A 7 15.92 3.78 2.07
C GLU A 7 15.92 3.12 3.45
N GLU A 8 16.34 3.85 4.48
CA GLU A 8 16.34 3.34 5.85
C GLU A 8 14.95 2.83 6.17
N TYR A 9 14.87 1.56 6.57
CA TYR A 9 13.61 0.93 6.92
C TYR A 9 12.98 1.68 8.10
N LYS A 10 11.97 2.52 7.80
CA LYS A 10 11.11 3.15 8.80
C LYS A 10 9.86 2.30 9.00
N PRO A 11 9.56 1.85 10.24
CA PRO A 11 8.29 1.22 10.56
C PRO A 11 7.15 2.17 10.22
N PHE A 12 6.08 1.67 9.60
CA PHE A 12 4.95 2.51 9.18
C PHE A 12 4.26 3.25 10.34
N ASP A 13 4.35 2.71 11.55
CA ASP A 13 3.83 3.34 12.78
C ASP A 13 4.60 4.61 13.17
N SER A 14 5.79 4.82 12.59
CA SER A 14 6.60 6.03 12.78
C SER A 14 6.43 7.05 11.66
N LEU A 15 5.61 6.75 10.65
CA LEU A 15 5.36 7.65 9.52
C LEU A 15 4.38 8.74 9.93
N THR A 16 4.65 9.95 9.46
CA THR A 16 3.68 11.04 9.43
C THR A 16 2.51 10.69 8.51
N ASP A 17 1.38 11.38 8.66
CA ASP A 17 0.18 11.16 7.83
C ASP A 17 0.48 11.29 6.32
N ASP A 18 1.35 12.22 5.93
CA ASP A 18 1.76 12.42 4.54
C ASP A 18 2.68 11.31 4.03
N GLU A 19 3.62 10.84 4.86
CA GLU A 19 4.44 9.68 4.55
C GLU A 19 3.59 8.40 4.43
N LEU A 20 2.59 8.23 5.29
CA LEU A 20 1.64 7.12 5.25
C LEU A 20 0.83 7.13 3.94
N LYS A 21 0.31 8.29 3.53
CA LYS A 21 -0.42 8.44 2.26
C LYS A 21 0.45 8.08 1.06
N ASN A 22 1.67 8.63 1.00
CA ASN A 22 2.61 8.36 -0.08
C ASN A 22 2.99 6.89 -0.16
N ALA A 23 3.23 6.28 1.00
CA ALA A 23 3.56 4.87 1.07
C ALA A 23 2.36 3.99 0.69
N MET A 24 1.15 4.33 1.14
CA MET A 24 -0.08 3.64 0.76
C MET A 24 -0.35 3.72 -0.74
N GLN A 25 -0.10 4.87 -1.37
CA GLN A 25 -0.24 5.06 -2.81
C GLN A 25 0.68 4.10 -3.59
N LYS A 26 1.96 4.02 -3.21
CA LYS A 26 2.91 3.07 -3.83
C LYS A 26 2.42 1.63 -3.68
N HIS A 27 1.85 1.28 -2.53
CA HIS A 27 1.39 -0.08 -2.25
C HIS A 27 0.15 -0.44 -3.05
N ILE A 28 -0.87 0.41 -3.04
CA ILE A 28 -2.10 0.22 -3.83
C ILE A 28 -1.76 0.18 -5.33
N LYS A 29 -0.86 1.04 -5.80
CA LYS A 29 -0.37 1.01 -7.19
C LYS A 29 0.24 -0.35 -7.54
N MET A 30 1.13 -0.87 -6.71
CA MET A 30 1.70 -2.21 -6.92
C MET A 30 0.61 -3.28 -6.94
N GLY A 31 -0.31 -3.25 -5.98
CA GLY A 31 -1.44 -4.19 -5.91
C GLY A 31 -2.31 -4.18 -7.17
N TYR A 32 -2.63 -2.97 -7.67
CA TYR A 32 -3.39 -2.78 -8.90
C TYR A 32 -2.65 -3.34 -10.11
N MET A 33 -1.35 -3.04 -10.27
CA MET A 33 -0.55 -3.55 -11.39
C MET A 33 -0.40 -5.08 -11.37
N LEU A 34 -0.33 -5.69 -10.18
CA LEU A 34 -0.30 -7.14 -10.03
C LEU A 34 -1.65 -7.79 -10.44
N LYS A 35 -2.77 -7.12 -10.15
CA LYS A 35 -4.11 -7.60 -10.50
C LYS A 35 -4.47 -7.36 -11.97
N PHE A 36 -4.05 -6.22 -12.52
CA PHE A 36 -4.33 -5.78 -13.89
C PHE A 36 -3.02 -5.55 -14.66
N PRO A 37 -2.31 -6.64 -15.02
CA PRO A 37 -1.06 -6.53 -15.76
C PRO A 37 -1.30 -5.87 -17.12
N GLY A 38 -0.63 -4.75 -17.39
CA GLY A 38 -0.78 -3.96 -18.63
C GLY A 38 -1.44 -2.59 -18.45
N ASN A 39 -2.14 -2.36 -17.33
CA ASN A 39 -2.83 -1.08 -17.05
C ASN A 39 -1.98 -0.10 -16.22
N SER A 40 -0.66 -0.10 -16.41
CA SER A 40 0.26 0.71 -15.61
C SER A 40 0.03 2.23 -15.74
N LYS A 41 -0.55 2.67 -16.87
CA LYS A 41 -0.88 4.09 -17.12
C LYS A 41 -1.97 4.63 -16.18
N GLU A 42 -2.91 3.78 -15.77
CA GLU A 42 -4.02 4.15 -14.88
C GLU A 42 -3.69 3.89 -13.41
N ALA A 43 -2.69 3.04 -13.14
CA ALA A 43 -2.34 2.61 -11.79
C ALA A 43 -2.02 3.77 -10.83
N ASP A 44 -1.36 4.83 -11.33
CA ASP A 44 -1.06 6.02 -10.51
C ASP A 44 -2.33 6.78 -10.11
N GLN A 45 -3.23 7.00 -11.07
CA GLN A 45 -4.48 7.71 -10.84
C GLN A 45 -5.40 6.92 -9.91
N VAL A 46 -5.58 5.62 -10.19
CA VAL A 46 -6.41 4.74 -9.36
C VAL A 46 -5.88 4.69 -7.92
N ALA A 47 -4.56 4.54 -7.74
CA ALA A 47 -3.96 4.53 -6.41
C ALA A 47 -4.14 5.87 -5.68
N GLN A 48 -3.96 7.00 -6.36
CA GLN A 48 -4.18 8.32 -5.79
C GLN A 48 -5.65 8.52 -5.36
N ASP A 49 -6.60 8.12 -6.20
CA ASP A 49 -8.03 8.26 -5.92
C ASP A 49 -8.45 7.42 -4.73
N ILE A 50 -7.94 6.18 -4.63
CA ILE A 50 -8.21 5.32 -3.47
C ILE A 50 -7.61 5.93 -2.19
N VAL A 51 -6.35 6.37 -2.22
CA VAL A 51 -5.71 7.01 -1.05
C VAL A 51 -6.43 8.27 -0.61
N ASN A 52 -6.93 9.08 -1.55
CA ASN A 52 -7.70 10.28 -1.22
C ASN A 52 -9.05 9.99 -0.55
N ARG A 53 -9.60 8.79 -0.79
CA ARG A 53 -10.87 8.34 -0.21
C ARG A 53 -10.71 7.63 1.13
N LEU A 54 -9.55 7.02 1.37
CA LEU A 54 -9.23 6.34 2.62
C LEU A 54 -8.98 7.36 3.75
N THR A 55 -9.45 7.03 4.95
CA THR A 55 -9.02 7.74 6.16
C THR A 55 -7.67 7.23 6.66
N ILE A 56 -6.99 8.00 7.50
CA ILE A 56 -5.72 7.58 8.12
C ILE A 56 -5.89 6.27 8.91
N GLU A 57 -7.03 6.10 9.61
CA GLU A 57 -7.32 4.87 10.37
C GLU A 57 -7.46 3.65 9.44
N GLN A 58 -8.17 3.80 8.32
CA GLN A 58 -8.31 2.75 7.31
C GLN A 58 -6.96 2.40 6.66
N MET A 59 -6.10 3.39 6.38
CA MET A 59 -4.75 3.13 5.88
C MET A 59 -3.91 2.33 6.88
N LYS A 60 -4.07 2.60 8.18
CA LYS A 60 -3.41 1.83 9.24
C LYS A 60 -3.95 0.40 9.38
N GLU A 61 -5.20 0.15 9.01
CA GLU A 61 -5.78 -1.22 8.96
C GLU A 61 -5.25 -2.03 7.76
N ILE A 62 -5.12 -1.39 6.59
CA ILE A 62 -4.61 -2.03 5.36
C ILE A 62 -3.15 -2.47 5.52
N ASN A 63 -2.36 -1.68 6.23
CA ASN A 63 -0.91 -1.84 6.38
C ASN A 63 -0.45 -3.21 6.96
N PRO A 64 -0.83 -3.63 8.18
CA PRO A 64 -0.40 -4.92 8.75
C PRO A 64 -0.90 -6.13 7.93
N SER A 65 -1.92 -5.93 7.10
CA SER A 65 -2.56 -6.99 6.31
C SER A 65 -1.94 -7.23 4.94
N THR A 66 -1.17 -6.27 4.44
CA THR A 66 -0.61 -6.27 3.07
C THR A 66 0.90 -6.38 3.05
N PHE A 67 1.57 -6.00 4.14
CA PHE A 67 3.02 -6.15 4.28
C PHE A 67 3.41 -7.46 4.96
N PHE A 68 4.56 -7.99 4.57
CA PHE A 68 5.17 -9.19 5.17
C PHE A 68 5.66 -8.98 6.62
N PHE A 69 5.34 -7.86 7.27
CA PHE A 69 5.80 -7.58 8.62
C PHE A 69 4.93 -8.30 9.66
N HIS A 70 5.56 -9.22 10.40
CA HIS A 70 5.06 -9.81 11.63
C HIS A 70 3.76 -10.63 11.58
N LYS A 71 3.38 -11.19 10.43
CA LYS A 71 2.32 -12.20 10.42
C LYS A 71 2.87 -13.57 10.85
N PRO A 72 2.32 -14.21 11.90
CA PRO A 72 2.76 -15.54 12.33
C PRO A 72 2.39 -16.59 11.27
N GLY A 73 3.30 -16.86 10.33
CA GLY A 73 3.44 -18.06 9.49
C GLY A 73 2.26 -18.58 8.65
N SER A 74 1.05 -18.07 8.84
CA SER A 74 -0.20 -18.71 8.39
C SER A 74 -1.14 -17.76 7.66
N GLU A 75 -1.01 -16.45 7.86
CA GLU A 75 -1.77 -15.45 7.12
C GLU A 75 -1.01 -15.03 5.86
N LYS A 76 -1.55 -15.40 4.69
CA LYS A 76 -1.03 -14.92 3.41
C LYS A 76 -1.27 -13.40 3.33
N PRO A 77 -0.27 -12.61 2.91
CA PRO A 77 -0.49 -11.20 2.64
C PRO A 77 -1.58 -11.03 1.58
N LYS A 78 -2.52 -10.12 1.83
CA LYS A 78 -3.56 -9.76 0.85
C LYS A 78 -3.00 -8.72 -0.12
N ASN A 79 -3.55 -8.68 -1.32
CA ASN A 79 -3.23 -7.62 -2.28
C ASN A 79 -3.71 -6.27 -1.71
N PRO A 80 -2.84 -5.23 -1.63
CA PRO A 80 -3.20 -3.94 -1.06
C PRO A 80 -4.28 -3.19 -1.82
N TYR A 81 -4.39 -3.37 -3.13
CA TYR A 81 -5.52 -2.81 -3.89
C TYR A 81 -6.83 -3.48 -3.49
N GLU A 82 -6.87 -4.81 -3.41
CA GLU A 82 -8.09 -5.53 -3.03
C GLU A 82 -8.53 -5.19 -1.62
N LEU A 83 -7.59 -5.12 -0.68
CA LEU A 83 -7.91 -4.75 0.69
C LEU A 83 -8.39 -3.30 0.81
N ALA A 84 -7.82 -2.38 0.03
CA ALA A 84 -8.29 -1.00 0.00
C ALA A 84 -9.73 -0.90 -0.54
N MET A 85 -10.09 -1.70 -1.56
CA MET A 85 -11.46 -1.79 -2.07
C MET A 85 -12.40 -2.40 -1.03
N GLU A 86 -12.00 -3.50 -0.36
CA GLU A 86 -12.76 -4.12 0.74
C GLU A 86 -13.08 -3.11 1.86
N VAL A 87 -12.10 -2.31 2.26
CA VAL A 87 -12.25 -1.29 3.33
C VAL A 87 -13.12 -0.11 2.90
N LEU A 88 -13.10 0.24 1.61
CA LEU A 88 -14.00 1.25 1.04
C LEU A 88 -15.42 0.72 0.79
N GLY A 89 -15.63 -0.61 0.86
CA GLY A 89 -16.91 -1.26 0.62
C GLY A 89 -17.25 -1.45 -0.88
N GLU A 90 -16.23 -1.54 -1.73
CA GLU A 90 -16.35 -1.68 -3.20
C GLU A 90 -15.91 -3.04 -3.74
#